data_AF-B9STC2-F1
#
_entry.id   AF-B9STC2-F1
#
_cell.length_a   1.000
_cell.length_b   1.000
_cell.length_c   1.000
_cell.angle_alpha   90.00
_cell.angle_beta   90.00
_cell.angle_gamma   90.00
#
_symmetry.space_group_name_H-M   'P 1'
#
loop_
_entity.id
_entity.type
_entity.pdbx_description
1 polymer ?
#
loop_
_entity_poly.entity_id
_entity_poly.type
_entity_poly.pdbx_seq_one_letter_code
_entity_poly.pdbx_strand_id
1 'polypeptide(L)'
;MEVVRERHMNGGTGENSYAQNSLLQQKVISMTKPIIEKAMANLYCSSFPESIAIADFGCSSGPNTLITISEIIKAAENNCRKLGRRSPEYHVFFNDLPSNDFNTIFRSLPSFQEKLKQQSIGPCFFYGIPGSFYGRLLPRNSLQFAYSSCSLHWLSQVPEGLESNNGKIHMSNTSPPSVLKAYYAQFQTDFITFLKCRSEELIPGGHMVWTMTGRRSKDPSSKDDYYLWELLAMTLNQLVLEGAIDKEKFDSFNIPQYTPSIFEVISKIEEEGSFLIDQLEVYEQHWNAYHDEPNLSEDFKDPGYNVAKFARAVSEPLIISHFCLDKAIMDKIFDRYRTMLNDYMAKEKTKFVNLIVSVVKKEI
;
A
#
# COMPACT_ATOMS: atom_id res chain seq x y z
N MET A 1 13.48 16.99 5.71
CA MET A 1 13.46 16.85 4.23
C MET A 1 14.14 15.57 3.71
N GLU A 2 14.94 14.83 4.51
CA GLU A 2 15.59 13.57 4.06
C GLU A 2 14.75 12.29 4.16
N VAL A 3 13.73 12.26 5.04
CA VAL A 3 12.93 11.04 5.37
C VAL A 3 12.20 10.42 4.16
N VAL A 4 12.00 11.18 3.08
CA VAL A 4 11.31 10.70 1.86
C VAL A 4 12.18 9.77 1.02
N ARG A 5 13.51 9.91 1.08
CA ARG A 5 14.45 9.12 0.27
C ARG A 5 14.75 7.74 0.85
N GLU A 6 14.39 7.49 2.10
CA GLU A 6 14.68 6.24 2.83
C GLU A 6 13.42 5.44 3.18
N ARG A 7 12.27 5.78 2.60
CA ARG A 7 11.04 5.02 2.85
C ARG A 7 11.02 3.76 2.01
N HIS A 8 11.08 2.61 2.67
CA HIS A 8 10.88 1.30 2.07
C HIS A 8 10.32 0.35 3.13
N MET A 9 9.76 -0.77 2.70
CA MET A 9 9.43 -1.87 3.61
C MET A 9 10.69 -2.66 3.95
N ASN A 10 10.69 -3.45 5.02
CA ASN A 10 11.82 -4.32 5.33
C ASN A 10 12.11 -5.27 4.15
N GLY A 11 13.28 -5.11 3.54
CA GLY A 11 13.70 -5.88 2.37
C GLY A 11 14.11 -7.32 2.70
N GLY A 12 14.49 -8.05 1.65
CA GLY A 12 14.94 -9.44 1.74
C GLY A 12 13.82 -10.44 2.06
N THR A 13 14.22 -11.62 2.51
CA THR A 13 13.34 -12.78 2.78
C THR A 13 13.48 -13.31 4.21
N GLY A 14 14.10 -12.53 5.09
CA GLY A 14 14.28 -12.89 6.49
C GLY A 14 12.98 -12.84 7.29
N GLU A 15 13.05 -13.31 8.54
CA GLU A 15 11.87 -13.46 9.41
C GLU A 15 11.10 -12.14 9.65
N ASN A 16 11.80 -10.99 9.69
CA ASN A 16 11.19 -9.65 9.85
C ASN A 16 10.95 -8.93 8.52
N SER A 17 11.21 -9.58 7.38
CA SER A 17 11.01 -8.98 6.05
C SER A 17 9.54 -8.78 5.74
N TYR A 18 9.24 -7.77 4.92
CA TYR A 18 7.89 -7.56 4.41
C TYR A 18 7.38 -8.76 3.63
N ALA A 19 8.25 -9.42 2.85
CA ALA A 19 7.90 -10.61 2.07
C ALA A 19 7.31 -11.75 2.93
N GLN A 20 7.70 -11.87 4.20
CA GLN A 20 7.20 -12.90 5.12
C GLN A 20 6.02 -12.43 5.98
N ASN A 21 5.77 -11.11 6.05
CA ASN A 21 4.82 -10.52 6.99
C ASN A 21 3.72 -9.68 6.31
N SER A 22 3.52 -9.85 4.99
CA SER A 22 2.56 -9.08 4.18
C SER A 22 1.29 -9.84 3.78
N LEU A 23 0.85 -10.81 4.60
CA LEU A 23 -0.35 -11.62 4.32
C LEU A 23 -1.64 -10.78 4.30
N LEU A 24 -1.73 -9.72 5.12
CA LEU A 24 -2.85 -8.77 5.08
C LEU A 24 -3.00 -8.16 3.68
N GLN A 25 -1.91 -7.67 3.11
CA GLN A 25 -1.91 -7.10 1.76
C GLN A 25 -2.24 -8.14 0.70
N GLN A 26 -1.81 -9.40 0.89
CA GLN A 26 -2.19 -10.50 -0.01
C GLN A 26 -3.70 -10.77 0.01
N LYS A 27 -4.33 -10.69 1.19
CA LYS A 27 -5.80 -10.77 1.31
C LYS A 27 -6.50 -9.60 0.62
N VAL A 28 -5.95 -8.38 0.75
CA VAL A 28 -6.45 -7.20 0.00
C VAL A 28 -6.38 -7.42 -1.50
N ILE A 29 -5.25 -7.90 -2.03
CA ILE A 29 -5.10 -8.23 -3.46
C ILE A 29 -6.17 -9.26 -3.89
N SER A 30 -6.44 -10.25 -3.05
CA SER A 30 -7.44 -11.28 -3.34
C SER A 30 -8.87 -10.71 -3.44
N MET A 31 -9.20 -9.73 -2.58
CA MET A 31 -10.48 -9.00 -2.64
C MET A 31 -10.60 -8.14 -3.92
N THR A 32 -9.49 -7.66 -4.50
CA THR A 32 -9.53 -6.84 -5.72
C THR A 32 -9.74 -7.62 -7.01
N LYS A 33 -9.63 -8.96 -6.96
CA LYS A 33 -9.66 -9.80 -8.16
C LYS A 33 -10.91 -9.59 -9.03
N PRO A 34 -12.15 -9.57 -8.51
CA PRO A 34 -13.34 -9.36 -9.34
C PRO A 34 -13.33 -8.00 -10.04
N ILE A 35 -12.77 -6.99 -9.38
CA ILE A 35 -12.68 -5.61 -9.88
C ILE A 35 -11.64 -5.52 -11.00
N ILE A 36 -10.50 -6.19 -10.84
CA ILE A 36 -9.49 -6.36 -11.91
C ILE A 36 -10.10 -7.07 -13.12
N GLU A 37 -10.82 -8.16 -12.90
CA GLU A 37 -11.46 -8.93 -13.99
C GLU A 37 -12.47 -8.08 -14.77
N LYS A 38 -13.31 -7.30 -14.07
CA LYS A 38 -14.26 -6.39 -14.71
C LYS A 38 -13.57 -5.23 -15.43
N ALA A 39 -12.58 -4.59 -14.81
CA ALA A 39 -11.83 -3.50 -15.44
C ALA A 39 -11.11 -3.98 -16.71
N MET A 40 -10.50 -5.16 -16.67
CA MET A 40 -9.86 -5.76 -17.85
C MET A 40 -10.88 -6.14 -18.92
N ALA A 41 -12.04 -6.69 -18.56
CA ALA A 41 -13.11 -6.96 -19.52
C ALA A 41 -13.57 -5.68 -20.24
N ASN A 42 -13.75 -4.58 -19.50
CA ASN A 42 -14.12 -3.28 -20.07
C ASN A 42 -13.06 -2.72 -21.03
N LEU A 43 -11.77 -2.88 -20.70
CA LEU A 43 -10.66 -2.53 -21.60
C LEU A 43 -10.76 -3.28 -22.93
N TYR A 44 -11.11 -4.58 -22.88
CA TYR A 44 -11.28 -5.44 -24.05
C TYR A 44 -12.61 -5.23 -24.81
N CYS A 45 -13.60 -4.56 -24.21
CA CYS A 45 -14.80 -4.12 -24.92
C CYS A 45 -14.50 -2.95 -25.87
N SER A 46 -13.55 -2.09 -25.48
CA SER A 46 -13.25 -0.84 -26.20
C SER A 46 -12.04 -0.97 -27.12
N SER A 47 -11.14 -1.93 -26.85
CA SER A 47 -9.89 -2.12 -27.58
C SER A 47 -9.48 -3.59 -27.66
N PHE A 48 -8.62 -3.93 -28.62
CA PHE A 48 -8.04 -5.28 -28.73
C PHE A 48 -6.52 -5.19 -28.89
N PRO A 49 -5.80 -4.81 -27.83
CA PRO A 49 -4.38 -4.50 -27.93
C PRO A 49 -3.57 -5.74 -28.27
N GLU A 50 -2.59 -5.58 -29.17
CA GLU A 50 -1.56 -6.60 -29.43
C GLU A 50 -0.52 -6.66 -28.30
N SER A 51 -0.40 -5.57 -27.54
CA SER A 51 0.46 -5.46 -26.36
C SER A 51 -0.24 -4.75 -25.20
N ILE A 52 -0.09 -5.24 -23.97
CA ILE A 52 -0.64 -4.63 -22.76
C ILE A 52 0.51 -4.23 -21.83
N ALA A 53 0.66 -2.93 -21.60
CA ALA A 53 1.46 -2.39 -20.52
C ALA A 53 0.66 -2.36 -19.22
N ILE A 54 1.24 -2.96 -18.19
CA ILE A 54 0.73 -3.06 -16.82
C ILE A 54 1.76 -2.42 -15.89
N ALA A 55 1.34 -1.53 -15.00
CA ALA A 55 2.20 -0.95 -13.98
C ALA A 55 1.65 -1.24 -12.58
N ASP A 56 2.50 -1.71 -11.69
CA ASP A 56 2.22 -1.88 -10.25
C ASP A 56 2.96 -0.78 -9.48
N PHE A 57 2.20 0.21 -9.00
CA PHE A 57 2.70 1.40 -8.30
C PHE A 57 2.73 1.17 -6.78
N GLY A 58 3.96 1.12 -6.23
CA GLY A 58 4.21 0.72 -4.85
C GLY A 58 4.26 -0.80 -4.69
N CYS A 59 5.05 -1.47 -5.51
CA CYS A 59 5.13 -2.92 -5.57
C CYS A 59 5.80 -3.57 -4.35
N SER A 60 6.52 -2.78 -3.54
CA SER A 60 7.32 -3.21 -2.41
C SER A 60 8.32 -4.32 -2.80
N SER A 61 8.63 -5.21 -1.87
CA SER A 61 9.49 -6.37 -2.07
C SER A 61 8.71 -7.63 -1.71
N GLY A 62 8.91 -8.73 -2.44
CA GLY A 62 8.33 -10.03 -2.11
C GLY A 62 7.20 -10.50 -3.05
N PRO A 63 6.41 -11.50 -2.63
CA PRO A 63 5.57 -12.27 -3.55
C PRO A 63 4.32 -11.53 -4.02
N ASN A 64 3.85 -10.54 -3.25
CA ASN A 64 2.57 -9.87 -3.49
C ASN A 64 2.48 -9.21 -4.87
N THR A 65 3.52 -8.52 -5.32
CA THR A 65 3.53 -7.91 -6.66
C THR A 65 3.39 -8.94 -7.78
N LEU A 66 4.05 -10.10 -7.66
CA LEU A 66 3.95 -11.16 -8.67
C LEU A 66 2.57 -11.83 -8.66
N ILE A 67 1.93 -11.94 -7.49
CA ILE A 67 0.54 -12.41 -7.37
C ILE A 67 -0.39 -11.45 -8.09
N THR A 68 -0.29 -10.15 -7.81
CA THR A 68 -1.06 -9.10 -8.48
C THR A 68 -0.92 -9.18 -9.99
N ILE A 69 0.32 -9.20 -10.51
CA ILE A 69 0.58 -9.28 -11.95
C ILE A 69 0.01 -10.56 -12.53
N SER A 70 0.12 -11.69 -11.82
CA SER A 70 -0.49 -12.94 -12.26
C SER A 70 -2.00 -12.82 -12.44
N GLU A 71 -2.70 -12.18 -11.51
CA GLU A 71 -4.16 -11.99 -11.60
C GLU A 71 -4.56 -11.04 -12.75
N ILE A 72 -3.81 -9.96 -12.96
CA ILE A 72 -4.08 -9.03 -14.09
C ILE A 72 -3.86 -9.72 -15.44
N ILE A 73 -2.75 -10.46 -15.59
CA ILE A 73 -2.46 -11.22 -16.82
C ILE A 73 -3.54 -12.28 -17.06
N LYS A 74 -3.93 -13.05 -16.03
CA LYS A 74 -5.01 -14.04 -16.16
C LYS A 74 -6.32 -13.38 -16.60
N ALA A 75 -6.65 -12.20 -16.08
CA ALA A 75 -7.84 -11.46 -16.51
C ALA A 75 -7.78 -11.11 -18.01
N ALA A 76 -6.61 -10.69 -18.52
CA ALA A 76 -6.42 -10.40 -19.94
C ALA A 76 -6.53 -11.68 -20.79
N GLU A 77 -5.85 -12.74 -20.40
CA GLU A 77 -5.89 -14.05 -21.09
C GLU A 77 -7.30 -14.64 -21.15
N ASN A 78 -8.07 -14.50 -20.07
CA ASN A 78 -9.48 -14.92 -20.03
C ASN A 78 -10.29 -14.20 -21.10
N ASN A 79 -10.08 -12.89 -21.28
CA ASN A 79 -10.76 -12.11 -22.31
C ASN A 79 -10.30 -12.49 -23.71
N CYS A 80 -8.99 -12.68 -23.95
CA CYS A 80 -8.49 -13.18 -25.24
C CYS A 80 -9.13 -14.52 -25.63
N ARG A 81 -9.17 -15.48 -24.71
CA ARG A 81 -9.80 -16.79 -24.95
C ARG A 81 -11.29 -16.68 -25.29
N LYS A 82 -12.04 -15.87 -24.54
CA LYS A 82 -13.47 -15.63 -24.80
C LYS A 82 -13.72 -15.02 -26.18
N LEU A 83 -12.81 -14.17 -26.64
CA LEU A 83 -12.89 -13.47 -27.93
C LEU A 83 -12.24 -14.26 -29.09
N GLY A 84 -11.70 -15.46 -28.84
CA GLY A 84 -10.99 -16.25 -29.85
C GLY A 84 -9.70 -15.58 -30.36
N ARG A 85 -9.09 -14.70 -29.56
CA ARG A 85 -7.89 -13.94 -29.91
C ARG A 85 -6.64 -14.61 -29.36
N ARG A 86 -5.50 -14.30 -29.99
CA ARG A 86 -4.18 -14.66 -29.48
C ARG A 86 -3.86 -13.87 -28.22
N SER A 87 -3.00 -14.44 -27.39
CA SER A 87 -2.44 -13.74 -26.23
C SER A 87 -1.60 -12.53 -26.69
N PRO A 88 -1.70 -11.37 -26.01
CA PRO A 88 -0.89 -10.19 -26.30
C PRO A 88 0.53 -10.31 -25.72
N GLU A 89 1.39 -9.38 -26.09
CA GLU A 89 2.65 -9.16 -25.37
C GLU A 89 2.41 -8.35 -24.09
N TYR A 90 2.98 -8.78 -22.98
CA TYR A 90 2.83 -8.11 -21.69
C TYR A 90 4.09 -7.32 -21.33
N HIS A 91 3.94 -6.02 -21.06
CA HIS A 91 4.99 -5.18 -20.51
C HIS A 91 4.65 -4.84 -19.07
N VAL A 92 5.41 -5.38 -18.13
CA VAL A 92 5.14 -5.26 -16.69
C VAL A 92 6.15 -4.33 -16.05
N PHE A 93 5.67 -3.23 -15.51
CA PHE A 93 6.45 -2.22 -14.83
C PHE A 93 6.23 -2.30 -13.31
N PHE A 94 7.27 -2.71 -12.59
CA PHE A 94 7.30 -2.66 -11.13
C PHE A 94 7.81 -1.30 -10.69
N ASN A 95 6.95 -0.49 -10.07
CA ASN A 95 7.35 0.80 -9.51
C ASN A 95 7.38 0.74 -7.99
N ASP A 96 8.47 1.28 -7.43
CA ASP A 96 8.56 1.64 -6.02
C ASP A 96 9.62 2.74 -5.86
N LEU A 97 9.82 3.23 -4.63
CA LEU A 97 10.87 4.19 -4.33
C LEU A 97 12.27 3.60 -4.58
N PRO A 98 13.29 4.43 -4.87
CA PRO A 98 14.64 3.94 -5.19
C PRO A 98 15.30 3.05 -4.13
N SER A 99 14.91 3.22 -2.86
CA SER A 99 15.40 2.45 -1.72
C SER A 99 14.79 1.04 -1.60
N ASN A 100 13.78 0.70 -2.41
CA ASN A 100 13.13 -0.60 -2.36
C ASN A 100 14.07 -1.74 -2.85
N ASP A 101 13.86 -2.95 -2.33
CA ASP A 101 14.64 -4.14 -2.69
C ASP A 101 14.10 -4.82 -3.97
N PHE A 102 14.31 -4.14 -5.11
CA PHE A 102 14.02 -4.69 -6.43
C PHE A 102 14.77 -6.00 -6.73
N ASN A 103 15.94 -6.22 -6.11
CA ASN A 103 16.73 -7.43 -6.32
C ASN A 103 15.96 -8.68 -5.87
N THR A 104 15.21 -8.60 -4.77
CA THR A 104 14.37 -9.72 -4.32
C THR A 104 13.27 -10.06 -5.33
N ILE A 105 12.66 -9.06 -5.98
CA ILE A 105 11.71 -9.30 -7.09
C ILE A 105 12.42 -9.95 -8.27
N PHE A 106 13.53 -9.36 -8.73
CA PHE A 106 14.23 -9.83 -9.93
C PHE A 106 14.80 -11.24 -9.79
N ARG A 107 15.27 -11.63 -8.60
CA ARG A 107 15.68 -13.02 -8.32
C ARG A 107 14.52 -14.02 -8.43
N SER A 108 13.29 -13.56 -8.23
CA SER A 108 12.09 -14.40 -8.30
C SER A 108 11.54 -14.55 -9.73
N LEU A 109 11.91 -13.64 -10.65
CA LEU A 109 11.38 -13.59 -12.02
C LEU A 109 11.61 -14.86 -12.86
N PRO A 110 12.78 -15.55 -12.83
CA PRO A 110 12.96 -16.76 -13.63
C PRO A 110 11.91 -17.82 -13.32
N SER A 111 11.67 -18.09 -12.03
CA SER A 111 10.64 -19.06 -11.58
C SER A 111 9.22 -18.62 -11.94
N PHE A 112 8.97 -17.30 -11.94
CA PHE A 112 7.68 -16.74 -12.33
C PHE A 112 7.45 -16.87 -13.84
N GLN A 113 8.46 -16.56 -14.66
CA GLN A 113 8.40 -16.71 -16.11
C GLN A 113 8.18 -18.17 -16.54
N GLU A 114 8.81 -19.13 -15.87
CA GLU A 114 8.55 -20.55 -16.10
C GLU A 114 7.08 -20.93 -15.85
N LYS A 115 6.49 -20.43 -14.75
CA LYS A 115 5.07 -20.65 -14.44
C LYS A 115 4.16 -20.04 -15.52
N LEU A 116 4.47 -18.84 -16.01
CA LEU A 116 3.70 -18.20 -17.08
C LEU A 116 3.78 -19.00 -18.38
N LYS A 117 4.99 -19.48 -18.75
CA LYS A 117 5.19 -20.34 -19.94
C LYS A 117 4.40 -21.64 -19.85
N GLN A 118 4.39 -22.29 -18.68
CA GLN A 118 3.60 -23.51 -18.46
C GLN A 118 2.08 -23.27 -18.64
N GLN A 119 1.62 -22.05 -18.38
CA GLN A 119 0.23 -21.64 -18.58
C GLN A 119 -0.08 -21.19 -20.02
N SER A 120 0.88 -21.32 -20.95
CA SER A 120 0.75 -20.87 -22.35
C SER A 120 0.39 -19.38 -22.47
N ILE A 121 0.83 -18.57 -21.51
CA ILE A 121 0.68 -17.11 -21.51
C ILE A 121 1.62 -16.52 -22.56
N GLY A 122 1.20 -15.41 -23.16
CA GLY A 122 2.00 -14.66 -24.13
C GLY A 122 3.33 -14.16 -23.56
N PRO A 123 4.23 -13.65 -24.42
CA PRO A 123 5.52 -13.11 -23.99
C PRO A 123 5.35 -12.05 -22.90
N CYS A 124 6.12 -12.14 -21.81
CA CYS A 124 6.12 -11.16 -20.72
C CYS A 124 7.50 -10.54 -20.52
N PHE A 125 7.56 -9.21 -20.56
CA PHE A 125 8.74 -8.40 -20.35
C PHE A 125 8.61 -7.62 -19.05
N PHE A 126 9.63 -7.69 -18.19
CA PHE A 126 9.58 -7.13 -16.84
C PHE A 126 10.60 -6.00 -16.69
N TYR A 127 10.17 -4.91 -16.07
CA TYR A 127 10.96 -3.69 -15.90
C TYR A 127 10.82 -3.19 -14.45
N GLY A 128 11.90 -2.71 -13.85
CA GLY A 128 11.83 -1.92 -12.61
C GLY A 128 11.89 -0.44 -12.92
N ILE A 129 11.01 0.36 -12.31
CA ILE A 129 10.99 1.81 -12.43
C ILE A 129 11.14 2.42 -11.03
N PRO A 130 12.37 2.72 -10.58
CA PRO A 130 12.58 3.37 -9.30
C PRO A 130 12.15 4.84 -9.38
N GLY A 131 11.29 5.28 -8.46
CA GLY A 131 10.84 6.66 -8.38
C GLY A 131 9.52 6.81 -7.64
N SER A 132 9.24 8.02 -7.17
CA SER A 132 7.95 8.32 -6.53
C SER A 132 6.83 8.34 -7.58
N PHE A 133 5.73 7.64 -7.29
CA PHE A 133 4.51 7.76 -8.08
C PHE A 133 3.80 9.11 -7.93
N TYR A 134 4.29 10.01 -7.08
CA TYR A 134 3.86 11.42 -7.08
C TYR A 134 4.58 12.25 -8.16
N GLY A 135 5.32 11.60 -9.05
CA GLY A 135 5.84 12.17 -10.29
C GLY A 135 5.52 11.31 -11.51
N ARG A 136 5.94 11.81 -12.69
CA ARG A 136 5.90 11.08 -13.95
C ARG A 136 6.97 9.98 -13.97
N LEU A 137 6.56 8.77 -14.32
CA LEU A 137 7.36 7.54 -14.33
C LEU A 137 7.39 6.88 -15.70
N LEU A 138 6.33 7.09 -16.50
CA LEU A 138 6.16 6.50 -17.82
C LEU A 138 5.96 7.59 -18.89
N PRO A 139 6.26 7.30 -20.16
CA PRO A 139 5.88 8.17 -21.28
C PRO A 139 4.37 8.44 -21.36
N ARG A 140 3.97 9.45 -22.13
CA ARG A 140 2.55 9.75 -22.32
C ARG A 140 1.87 8.62 -23.08
N ASN A 141 0.64 8.28 -22.68
CA ASN A 141 -0.20 7.27 -23.35
C ASN A 141 0.54 5.94 -23.60
N SER A 142 1.34 5.48 -22.65
CA SER A 142 2.11 4.24 -22.76
C SER A 142 1.59 3.12 -21.87
N LEU A 143 0.54 3.37 -21.08
CA LEU A 143 0.02 2.42 -20.10
C LEU A 143 -1.45 2.07 -20.38
N GLN A 144 -1.78 0.78 -20.44
CA GLN A 144 -3.15 0.30 -20.60
C GLN A 144 -3.82 0.05 -19.25
N PHE A 145 -3.06 -0.49 -18.29
CA PHE A 145 -3.58 -0.88 -16.98
C PHE A 145 -2.64 -0.46 -15.86
N ALA A 146 -3.13 0.40 -14.96
CA ALA A 146 -2.43 0.77 -13.74
C ALA A 146 -3.02 0.02 -12.55
N TYR A 147 -2.16 -0.45 -11.67
CA TYR A 147 -2.53 -1.05 -10.39
C TYR A 147 -1.71 -0.46 -9.25
N SER A 148 -2.31 -0.39 -8.07
CA SER A 148 -1.61 0.04 -6.85
C SER A 148 -2.32 -0.57 -5.64
N SER A 149 -1.62 -1.28 -4.77
CA SER A 149 -2.25 -1.88 -3.58
C SER A 149 -1.52 -1.49 -2.32
N CYS A 150 -2.29 -1.01 -1.34
CA CYS A 150 -1.81 -0.61 -0.02
C CYS A 150 -0.60 0.36 -0.05
N SER A 151 -0.54 1.27 -1.03
CA SER A 151 0.58 2.22 -1.15
C SER A 151 0.16 3.69 -1.20
N LEU A 152 -1.01 4.04 -1.75
CA LEU A 152 -1.44 5.45 -1.93
C LEU A 152 -1.77 6.22 -0.65
N HIS A 153 -1.90 5.54 0.49
CA HIS A 153 -2.04 6.20 1.79
C HIS A 153 -0.72 6.77 2.32
N TRP A 154 0.43 6.39 1.75
CA TRP A 154 1.74 6.91 2.11
C TRP A 154 1.99 8.27 1.45
N LEU A 155 2.03 9.33 2.24
CA LEU A 155 2.20 10.71 1.77
C LEU A 155 3.58 10.95 1.15
N SER A 156 3.72 11.89 0.24
CA SER A 156 5.03 12.24 -0.36
C SER A 156 6.03 12.69 0.71
N GLN A 157 5.57 13.32 1.77
CA GLN A 157 6.39 13.76 2.91
C GLN A 157 5.60 13.74 4.21
N VAL A 158 6.31 13.88 5.34
CA VAL A 158 5.67 14.23 6.62
C VAL A 158 5.05 15.61 6.46
N PRO A 159 3.76 15.81 6.81
CA PRO A 159 3.14 17.13 6.75
C PRO A 159 3.93 18.18 7.53
N GLU A 160 3.95 19.41 7.03
CA GLU A 160 4.53 20.54 7.75
C GLU A 160 3.56 21.05 8.84
N GLY A 161 4.08 21.72 9.87
CA GLY A 161 3.25 22.30 10.93
C GLY A 161 2.76 21.31 11.99
N LEU A 162 3.54 20.24 12.24
CA LEU A 162 3.21 19.18 13.21
C LEU A 162 3.83 19.38 14.60
N GLU A 163 4.41 20.54 14.89
CA GLU A 163 5.10 20.84 16.17
C GLU A 163 4.18 20.75 17.39
N SER A 164 2.86 20.76 17.16
CA SER A 164 1.85 20.62 18.21
C SER A 164 1.40 19.18 18.46
N ASN A 165 1.96 18.19 17.74
CA ASN A 165 1.58 16.76 17.87
C ASN A 165 2.35 16.00 18.96
N ASN A 166 2.70 16.67 20.06
CA ASN A 166 3.53 16.11 21.13
C ASN A 166 2.93 14.83 21.73
N GLY A 167 3.80 13.86 22.04
CA GLY A 167 3.39 12.58 22.61
C GLY A 167 2.74 11.61 21.62
N LYS A 168 2.70 11.94 20.33
CA LYS A 168 2.08 11.13 19.26
C LYS A 168 3.02 11.01 18.08
N ILE A 169 2.79 9.98 17.28
CA ILE A 169 3.55 9.74 16.04
C ILE A 169 2.67 9.81 14.78
N HIS A 170 1.38 10.10 14.94
CA HIS A 170 0.41 10.17 13.85
C HIS A 170 -0.80 11.00 14.32
N MET A 171 -1.77 11.23 13.43
CA MET A 171 -3.10 11.71 13.83
C MET A 171 -3.74 10.79 14.89
N SER A 172 -4.46 11.39 15.82
CA SER A 172 -5.22 10.75 16.91
C SER A 172 -6.38 11.67 17.34
N ASN A 173 -7.40 11.13 18.00
CA ASN A 173 -8.55 11.90 18.53
C ASN A 173 -8.17 13.07 19.46
N THR A 174 -7.03 13.01 20.11
CA THR A 174 -6.54 14.08 20.99
C THR A 174 -5.56 15.01 20.28
N SER A 175 -5.38 14.89 18.96
CA SER A 175 -4.52 15.77 18.18
C SER A 175 -5.19 17.12 17.94
N PRO A 176 -4.44 18.22 17.91
CA PRO A 176 -5.00 19.52 17.55
C PRO A 176 -5.64 19.50 16.15
N PRO A 177 -6.72 20.26 15.91
CA PRO A 177 -7.32 20.35 14.58
C PRO A 177 -6.36 20.81 13.47
N SER A 178 -5.31 21.56 13.82
CA SER A 178 -4.25 21.95 12.87
C SER A 178 -3.49 20.73 12.31
N VAL A 179 -3.19 19.74 13.16
CA VAL A 179 -2.52 18.49 12.76
C VAL A 179 -3.38 17.73 11.75
N LEU A 180 -4.66 17.52 12.05
CA LEU A 180 -5.58 16.83 11.14
C LEU A 180 -5.70 17.54 9.79
N LYS A 181 -5.73 18.88 9.79
CA LYS A 181 -5.76 19.69 8.57
C LYS A 181 -4.46 19.59 7.78
N ALA A 182 -3.30 19.59 8.44
CA ALA A 182 -2.00 19.47 7.77
C ALA A 182 -1.86 18.12 7.04
N TYR A 183 -2.21 17.02 7.71
CA TYR A 183 -2.26 15.69 7.11
C TYR A 183 -3.20 15.62 5.90
N TYR A 184 -4.41 16.17 6.03
CA TYR A 184 -5.36 16.17 4.93
C TYR A 184 -4.88 17.04 3.76
N ALA A 185 -4.33 18.23 4.00
CA ALA A 185 -3.79 19.10 2.95
C ALA A 185 -2.64 18.44 2.18
N GLN A 186 -1.76 17.71 2.88
CA GLN A 186 -0.70 16.93 2.26
C GLN A 186 -1.29 15.82 1.38
N PHE A 187 -2.25 15.04 1.89
CA PHE A 187 -2.94 14.02 1.11
C PHE A 187 -3.61 14.57 -0.15
N GLN A 188 -4.30 15.71 -0.05
CA GLN A 188 -4.95 16.33 -1.20
C GLN A 188 -3.95 16.66 -2.30
N THR A 189 -2.83 17.28 -1.92
CA THR A 189 -1.75 17.63 -2.85
C THR A 189 -1.18 16.38 -3.52
N ASP A 190 -0.86 15.38 -2.72
CA ASP A 190 -0.24 14.14 -3.18
C ASP A 190 -1.17 13.34 -4.10
N PHE A 191 -2.42 13.16 -3.69
CA PHE A 191 -3.38 12.35 -4.43
C PHE A 191 -3.79 13.01 -5.76
N ILE A 192 -4.00 14.33 -5.78
CA ILE A 192 -4.24 15.07 -7.03
C ILE A 192 -3.02 14.96 -7.95
N THR A 193 -1.80 15.06 -7.40
CA THR A 193 -0.58 14.93 -8.20
C THR A 193 -0.43 13.53 -8.79
N PHE A 194 -0.73 12.49 -8.00
CA PHE A 194 -0.78 11.11 -8.48
C PHE A 194 -1.76 10.98 -9.66
N LEU A 195 -3.01 11.45 -9.51
CA LEU A 195 -4.01 11.39 -10.56
C LEU A 195 -3.55 12.09 -11.84
N LYS A 196 -3.02 13.32 -11.75
CA LYS A 196 -2.47 14.06 -12.91
C LYS A 196 -1.34 13.31 -13.61
N CYS A 197 -0.42 12.71 -12.84
CA CYS A 197 0.68 11.96 -13.43
C CYS A 197 0.17 10.70 -14.15
N ARG A 198 -0.75 9.96 -13.51
CA ARG A 198 -1.34 8.74 -14.10
C ARG A 198 -2.22 9.05 -15.31
N SER A 199 -2.91 10.19 -15.32
CA SER A 199 -3.73 10.59 -16.47
C SER A 199 -2.90 10.91 -17.69
N GLU A 200 -1.68 11.44 -17.54
CA GLU A 200 -0.78 11.62 -18.67
C GLU A 200 -0.22 10.30 -19.21
N GLU A 201 0.00 9.30 -18.35
CA GLU A 201 0.64 8.03 -18.67
C GLU A 201 -0.31 6.99 -19.26
N LEU A 202 -1.54 6.92 -18.75
CA LEU A 202 -2.57 6.01 -19.26
C LEU A 202 -3.01 6.41 -20.66
N ILE A 203 -3.32 5.43 -21.52
CA ILE A 203 -4.02 5.71 -22.78
C ILE A 203 -5.46 6.19 -22.51
N PRO A 204 -6.10 6.93 -23.43
CA PRO A 204 -7.55 7.11 -23.39
C PRO A 204 -8.27 5.76 -23.27
N GLY A 205 -9.24 5.64 -22.35
CA GLY A 205 -9.90 4.37 -22.05
C GLY A 205 -9.05 3.39 -21.20
N GLY A 206 -7.82 3.76 -20.83
CA GLY A 206 -6.98 2.98 -19.93
C GLY A 206 -7.60 2.89 -18.52
N HIS A 207 -7.39 1.76 -17.87
CA HIS A 207 -7.98 1.47 -16.57
C HIS A 207 -6.95 1.61 -15.44
N MET A 208 -7.40 2.08 -14.30
CA MET A 208 -6.61 2.09 -13.07
C MET A 208 -7.42 1.53 -11.91
N VAL A 209 -6.88 0.54 -11.23
CA VAL A 209 -7.47 -0.05 -10.02
C VAL A 209 -6.51 0.18 -8.87
N TRP A 210 -6.99 0.67 -7.74
CA TRP A 210 -6.15 0.75 -6.56
C TRP A 210 -6.86 0.36 -5.27
N THR A 211 -6.06 -0.01 -4.29
CA THR A 211 -6.47 -0.12 -2.90
C THR A 211 -5.62 0.76 -2.00
N MET A 212 -6.25 1.29 -0.95
CA MET A 212 -5.53 1.93 0.13
C MET A 212 -6.29 1.76 1.44
N THR A 213 -5.55 1.74 2.55
CA THR A 213 -6.11 1.98 3.88
C THR A 213 -6.87 3.30 3.87
N GLY A 214 -8.03 3.31 4.50
CA GLY A 214 -8.86 4.51 4.66
C GLY A 214 -9.86 4.30 5.77
N ARG A 215 -10.87 5.16 5.84
CA ARG A 215 -11.86 5.16 6.93
C ARG A 215 -13.28 5.24 6.41
N ARG A 216 -14.23 4.73 7.22
CA ARG A 216 -15.67 4.85 6.94
C ARG A 216 -16.20 6.21 7.35
N SER A 217 -15.81 6.67 8.53
CA SER A 217 -16.26 7.96 9.05
C SER A 217 -15.79 9.11 8.17
N LYS A 218 -16.64 10.14 8.05
CA LYS A 218 -16.23 11.44 7.52
C LYS A 218 -15.35 12.21 8.51
N ASP A 219 -15.43 11.89 9.80
CA ASP A 219 -14.61 12.51 10.84
C ASP A 219 -13.21 11.89 10.91
N PRO A 220 -12.12 12.65 10.62
CA PRO A 220 -10.75 12.13 10.63
C PRO A 220 -10.26 11.73 12.03
N SER A 221 -10.99 12.12 13.08
CA SER A 221 -10.71 11.70 14.46
C SER A 221 -11.39 10.38 14.85
N SER A 222 -12.11 9.72 13.91
CA SER A 222 -12.77 8.44 14.20
C SER A 222 -11.79 7.32 14.49
N LYS A 223 -12.25 6.39 15.33
CA LYS A 223 -11.52 5.24 15.85
C LYS A 223 -11.02 4.23 14.79
N ASP A 224 -11.32 4.45 13.51
CA ASP A 224 -11.25 3.40 12.50
C ASP A 224 -9.81 3.09 12.01
N ASP A 225 -8.79 3.91 12.33
CA ASP A 225 -7.48 3.74 11.68
C ASP A 225 -6.21 4.10 12.48
N TYR A 226 -6.23 5.02 13.46
CA TYR A 226 -4.98 5.45 14.10
C TYR A 226 -4.49 4.58 15.27
N TYR A 227 -5.28 3.62 15.75
CA TYR A 227 -4.93 2.88 16.97
C TYR A 227 -3.66 2.04 16.85
N LEU A 228 -3.34 1.53 15.65
CA LEU A 228 -2.10 0.80 15.42
C LEU A 228 -0.89 1.71 15.77
N TRP A 229 -0.90 2.95 15.28
CA TRP A 229 0.14 3.94 15.56
C TRP A 229 0.06 4.52 16.96
N GLU A 230 -1.14 4.65 17.54
CA GLU A 230 -1.31 5.12 18.92
C GLU A 230 -0.68 4.14 19.92
N LEU A 231 -0.93 2.83 19.76
CA LEU A 231 -0.31 1.80 20.60
C LEU A 231 1.23 1.77 20.43
N LEU A 232 1.72 2.06 19.23
CA LEU A 232 3.17 2.16 18.98
C LEU A 232 3.75 3.42 19.63
N ALA A 233 3.06 4.56 19.54
CA ALA A 233 3.44 5.81 20.20
C ALA A 233 3.50 5.63 21.72
N MET A 234 2.53 4.94 22.32
CA MET A 234 2.55 4.62 23.75
C MET A 234 3.75 3.76 24.12
N THR A 235 4.10 2.78 23.29
CA THR A 235 5.28 1.92 23.48
C THR A 235 6.58 2.73 23.43
N LEU A 236 6.71 3.60 22.43
CA LEU A 236 7.86 4.50 22.30
C LEU A 236 7.96 5.45 23.49
N ASN A 237 6.83 6.02 23.94
CA ASN A 237 6.80 6.90 25.10
C ASN A 237 7.23 6.20 26.40
N GLN A 238 6.90 4.92 26.59
CA GLN A 238 7.44 4.16 27.73
C GLN A 238 8.96 4.06 27.70
N LEU A 239 9.55 3.90 26.51
CA LEU A 239 11.01 3.87 26.35
C LEU A 239 11.65 5.26 26.51
N VAL A 240 10.92 6.33 26.20
CA VAL A 240 11.33 7.71 26.56
C VAL A 240 11.39 7.88 28.08
N LEU A 241 10.37 7.42 28.80
CA LEU A 241 10.34 7.49 30.27
C LEU A 241 11.46 6.67 30.93
N GLU A 242 11.93 5.61 30.26
CA GLU A 242 13.09 4.81 30.69
C GLU A 242 14.44 5.39 30.28
N GLY A 243 14.45 6.50 29.52
CA GLY A 243 15.68 7.10 28.99
C GLY A 243 16.34 6.32 27.86
N ALA A 244 15.65 5.34 27.26
CA ALA A 244 16.16 4.55 26.14
C ALA A 244 15.96 5.24 24.78
N ILE A 245 15.01 6.17 24.69
CA ILE A 245 14.74 6.99 23.50
C ILE A 245 14.74 8.45 23.93
N ASP A 246 15.38 9.30 23.13
CA ASP A 246 15.37 10.74 23.36
C ASP A 246 13.96 11.33 23.14
N LYS A 247 13.53 12.20 24.06
CA LYS A 247 12.19 12.79 24.03
C LYS A 247 11.98 13.72 22.84
N GLU A 248 12.98 14.53 22.48
CA GLU A 248 12.87 15.46 21.36
C GLU A 248 12.80 14.70 20.03
N LYS A 249 13.56 13.60 19.89
CA LYS A 249 13.42 12.66 18.77
C LYS A 249 12.03 12.04 18.72
N PHE A 250 11.45 11.65 19.86
CA PHE A 250 10.09 11.10 19.89
C PHE A 250 9.04 12.13 19.47
N ASP A 251 9.07 13.32 20.06
CA ASP A 251 8.09 14.39 19.77
C ASP A 251 8.19 14.91 18.32
N SER A 252 9.35 14.76 17.66
CA SER A 252 9.53 15.11 16.25
C SER A 252 9.20 13.98 15.25
N PHE A 253 8.98 12.75 15.71
CA PHE A 253 8.71 11.60 14.85
C PHE A 253 7.24 11.55 14.44
N ASN A 254 6.94 11.72 13.15
CA ASN A 254 5.58 11.60 12.62
C ASN A 254 5.54 10.68 11.38
N ILE A 255 4.56 9.79 11.35
CA ILE A 255 4.34 8.83 10.26
C ILE A 255 3.72 9.57 9.07
N PRO A 256 4.33 9.52 7.87
CA PRO A 256 3.83 10.16 6.66
C PRO A 256 2.75 9.32 5.99
N GLN A 257 1.64 9.09 6.69
CA GLN A 257 0.49 8.34 6.21
C GLN A 257 -0.79 9.15 6.43
N TYR A 258 -1.73 9.08 5.50
CA TYR A 258 -3.08 9.59 5.71
C TYR A 258 -4.10 8.51 5.34
N THR A 259 -5.18 8.47 6.11
CA THR A 259 -6.25 7.51 5.94
C THR A 259 -7.52 8.23 5.49
N PRO A 260 -7.74 8.36 4.17
CA PRO A 260 -8.84 9.14 3.66
C PRO A 260 -10.16 8.42 3.88
N SER A 261 -11.23 9.20 4.03
CA SER A 261 -12.58 8.66 3.84
C SER A 261 -12.87 8.46 2.37
N ILE A 262 -13.80 7.56 2.07
CA ILE A 262 -14.19 7.33 0.68
C ILE A 262 -14.75 8.59 -0.01
N PHE A 263 -15.37 9.48 0.75
CA PHE A 263 -15.88 10.75 0.26
C PHE A 263 -14.75 11.73 -0.12
N GLU A 264 -13.66 11.74 0.64
CA GLU A 264 -12.47 12.54 0.29
C GLU A 264 -11.86 12.05 -1.02
N VAL A 265 -11.76 10.72 -1.19
CA VAL A 265 -11.24 10.12 -2.43
C VAL A 265 -12.10 10.49 -3.64
N ILE A 266 -13.43 10.29 -3.56
CA ILE A 266 -14.37 10.65 -4.64
C ILE A 266 -14.23 12.13 -5.00
N SER A 267 -14.29 13.01 -3.99
CA SER A 267 -14.21 14.45 -4.19
C SER A 267 -12.94 14.86 -4.92
N LYS A 268 -11.79 14.23 -4.61
CA LYS A 268 -10.52 14.56 -5.28
C LYS A 268 -10.42 14.02 -6.70
N ILE A 269 -11.00 12.85 -6.99
CA ILE A 269 -11.08 12.32 -8.36
C ILE A 269 -11.93 13.25 -9.24
N GLU A 270 -13.08 13.68 -8.73
CA GLU A 270 -13.98 14.60 -9.43
C GLU A 270 -13.36 15.98 -9.62
N GLU A 271 -12.64 16.50 -8.62
CA GLU A 271 -11.94 17.78 -8.69
C GLU A 271 -10.81 17.77 -9.73
N GLU A 272 -10.01 16.70 -9.77
CA GLU A 272 -8.92 16.60 -10.77
C GLU A 272 -9.47 16.39 -12.18
N GLY A 273 -10.50 15.55 -12.33
CA GLY A 273 -11.36 15.51 -13.52
C GLY A 273 -10.88 14.67 -14.70
N SER A 274 -9.72 14.01 -14.66
CA SER A 274 -9.21 13.18 -15.77
C SER A 274 -9.88 11.80 -15.88
N PHE A 275 -10.53 11.34 -14.80
CA PHE A 275 -11.02 9.98 -14.67
C PHE A 275 -12.53 9.89 -14.46
N LEU A 276 -13.12 8.78 -14.90
CA LEU A 276 -14.47 8.35 -14.54
C LEU A 276 -14.38 7.23 -13.51
N ILE A 277 -15.15 7.32 -12.44
CA ILE A 277 -15.24 6.26 -11.42
C ILE A 277 -16.11 5.13 -11.99
N ASP A 278 -15.54 3.92 -12.07
CA ASP A 278 -16.24 2.70 -12.52
C ASP A 278 -16.77 1.90 -11.32
N GLN A 279 -15.93 1.65 -10.33
CA GLN A 279 -16.30 0.92 -9.12
C GLN A 279 -15.67 1.51 -7.88
N LEU A 280 -16.37 1.34 -6.77
CA LEU A 280 -15.95 1.83 -5.48
C LEU A 280 -16.51 0.92 -4.40
N GLU A 281 -15.62 0.34 -3.61
CA GLU A 281 -15.97 -0.62 -2.57
C GLU A 281 -15.17 -0.33 -1.30
N VAL A 282 -15.78 -0.61 -0.15
CA VAL A 282 -15.16 -0.42 1.16
C VAL A 282 -15.20 -1.73 1.91
N TYR A 283 -14.02 -2.31 2.14
CA TYR A 283 -13.87 -3.59 2.82
C TYR A 283 -13.29 -3.43 4.21
N GLU A 284 -13.76 -4.28 5.11
CA GLU A 284 -13.17 -4.42 6.42
C GLU A 284 -12.42 -5.75 6.50
N GLN A 285 -11.22 -5.72 7.08
CA GLN A 285 -10.47 -6.93 7.41
C GLN A 285 -9.98 -6.84 8.85
N HIS A 286 -9.93 -7.97 9.55
CA HIS A 286 -9.40 -8.03 10.90
C HIS A 286 -7.89 -7.66 10.91
N TRP A 287 -7.39 -7.05 12.00
CA TRP A 287 -5.96 -6.70 12.08
C TRP A 287 -5.04 -7.91 11.98
N ASN A 288 -5.37 -8.99 12.67
CA ASN A 288 -4.66 -10.25 12.52
C ASN A 288 -5.11 -10.94 11.20
N ALA A 289 -4.21 -11.00 10.20
CA ALA A 289 -4.48 -11.72 8.95
C ALA A 289 -4.86 -13.19 9.17
N TYR A 290 -4.40 -13.80 10.27
CA TYR A 290 -4.62 -15.20 10.57
C TYR A 290 -5.96 -15.48 11.29
N HIS A 291 -6.77 -14.45 11.57
CA HIS A 291 -7.98 -14.58 12.40
C HIS A 291 -8.95 -15.68 11.92
N ASP A 292 -9.15 -15.79 10.61
CA ASP A 292 -10.11 -16.73 10.00
C ASP A 292 -9.44 -17.99 9.42
N GLU A 293 -8.13 -18.20 9.66
CA GLU A 293 -7.39 -19.32 9.07
C GLU A 293 -7.62 -20.62 9.86
N PRO A 294 -8.16 -21.67 9.23
CA PRO A 294 -8.32 -22.96 9.88
C PRO A 294 -6.94 -23.66 10.00
N ASN A 295 -6.65 -24.23 11.18
CA ASN A 295 -5.41 -24.98 11.47
C ASN A 295 -4.11 -24.15 11.44
N LEU A 296 -4.06 -23.08 12.23
CA LEU A 296 -2.84 -22.30 12.44
C LEU A 296 -1.74 -23.12 13.13
N SER A 297 -0.50 -22.98 12.64
CA SER A 297 0.68 -23.43 13.38
C SER A 297 0.78 -22.67 14.70
N GLU A 298 1.50 -23.25 15.67
CA GLU A 298 1.64 -22.62 17.00
C GLU A 298 2.24 -21.21 16.92
N ASP A 299 3.15 -20.98 15.96
CA ASP A 299 3.81 -19.71 15.74
C ASP A 299 2.84 -18.57 15.39
N PHE A 300 1.67 -18.87 14.83
CA PHE A 300 0.67 -17.88 14.42
C PHE A 300 -0.54 -17.80 15.35
N LYS A 301 -0.53 -18.52 16.48
CA LYS A 301 -1.63 -18.51 17.45
C LYS A 301 -1.68 -17.22 18.28
N ASP A 302 -0.58 -16.48 18.39
CA ASP A 302 -0.55 -15.20 19.10
C ASP A 302 -0.93 -14.05 18.14
N PRO A 303 -2.12 -13.44 18.28
CA PRO A 303 -2.56 -12.38 17.38
C PRO A 303 -1.69 -11.12 17.48
N GLY A 304 -1.27 -10.75 18.69
CA GLY A 304 -0.42 -9.59 18.94
C GLY A 304 0.95 -9.74 18.31
N TYR A 305 1.50 -10.96 18.33
CA TYR A 305 2.76 -11.27 17.65
C TYR A 305 2.63 -11.06 16.14
N ASN A 306 1.58 -11.62 15.52
CA ASN A 306 1.36 -11.50 14.08
C ASN A 306 1.21 -10.02 13.64
N VAL A 307 0.43 -9.25 14.39
CA VAL A 307 0.21 -7.82 14.10
C VAL A 307 1.48 -7.01 14.36
N ALA A 308 2.24 -7.29 15.42
CA ALA A 308 3.51 -6.63 15.70
C ALA A 308 4.55 -6.90 14.60
N LYS A 309 4.65 -8.14 14.10
CA LYS A 309 5.55 -8.51 13.00
C LYS A 309 5.19 -7.81 11.69
N PHE A 310 3.90 -7.73 11.38
CA PHE A 310 3.39 -6.93 10.27
C PHE A 310 3.78 -5.45 10.41
N ALA A 311 3.47 -4.83 11.55
CA ALA A 311 3.76 -3.43 11.80
C ALA A 311 5.26 -3.15 11.75
N ARG A 312 6.08 -4.07 12.28
CA ARG A 312 7.55 -4.00 12.21
C ARG A 312 8.03 -4.01 10.77
N ALA A 313 7.56 -4.95 9.96
CA ALA A 313 7.98 -5.06 8.57
C ALA A 313 7.64 -3.80 7.73
N VAL A 314 6.66 -3.02 8.18
CA VAL A 314 6.22 -1.76 7.53
C VAL A 314 6.96 -0.53 8.09
N SER A 315 7.22 -0.47 9.39
CA SER A 315 7.67 0.76 10.08
C SER A 315 9.12 0.73 10.56
N GLU A 316 9.76 -0.43 10.64
CA GLU A 316 11.13 -0.56 11.15
C GLU A 316 12.15 0.35 10.41
N PRO A 317 12.14 0.45 9.06
CA PRO A 317 13.05 1.36 8.37
C PRO A 317 12.86 2.83 8.76
N LEU A 318 11.61 3.27 8.95
CA LEU A 318 11.29 4.64 9.38
C LEU A 318 11.79 4.91 10.80
N ILE A 319 11.59 3.95 11.71
CA ILE A 319 12.03 4.06 13.11
C ILE A 319 13.57 4.09 13.17
N ILE A 320 14.25 3.19 12.45
CA ILE A 320 15.71 3.13 12.43
C ILE A 320 16.31 4.42 11.87
N SER A 321 15.79 4.91 10.73
CA SER A 321 16.27 6.15 10.10
C SER A 321 16.17 7.35 11.05
N HIS A 322 15.05 7.48 11.76
CA HIS A 322 14.81 8.63 12.65
C HIS A 322 15.54 8.54 13.99
N PHE A 323 15.45 7.39 14.66
CA PHE A 323 15.95 7.25 16.03
C PHE A 323 17.40 6.74 16.09
N CYS A 324 17.90 6.13 15.01
CA CYS A 324 19.21 5.47 14.92
C CYS A 324 19.38 4.36 15.98
N LEU A 325 18.34 3.56 16.18
CA LEU A 325 18.30 2.52 17.22
C LEU A 325 19.08 1.27 16.79
N ASP A 326 19.66 0.60 17.78
CA ASP A 326 20.20 -0.74 17.57
C ASP A 326 19.10 -1.82 17.54
N LYS A 327 19.49 -3.03 17.14
CA LYS A 327 18.58 -4.17 17.05
C LYS A 327 17.94 -4.52 18.40
N ALA A 328 18.67 -4.38 19.52
CA ALA A 328 18.16 -4.77 20.83
C ALA A 328 17.02 -3.85 21.29
N ILE A 329 17.14 -2.54 21.04
CA ILE A 329 16.06 -1.59 21.33
C ILE A 329 14.88 -1.81 20.37
N MET A 330 15.14 -2.09 19.10
CA MET A 330 14.08 -2.43 18.13
C MET A 330 13.29 -3.68 18.55
N ASP A 331 13.97 -4.74 18.97
CA ASP A 331 13.33 -5.95 19.47
C ASP A 331 12.49 -5.63 20.73
N LYS A 332 13.03 -4.85 21.67
CA LYS A 332 12.32 -4.38 22.88
C LYS A 332 11.06 -3.56 22.56
N ILE A 333 11.09 -2.70 21.53
CA ILE A 333 9.92 -1.94 21.06
C ILE A 333 8.82 -2.93 20.65
N PHE A 334 9.13 -3.84 19.74
CA PHE A 334 8.11 -4.71 19.16
C PHE A 334 7.61 -5.80 20.12
N ASP A 335 8.41 -6.20 21.10
CA ASP A 335 7.96 -7.09 22.18
C ASP A 335 6.92 -6.43 23.09
N ARG A 336 7.15 -5.16 23.49
CA ARG A 336 6.17 -4.40 24.27
C ARG A 336 4.93 -4.08 23.47
N TYR A 337 5.13 -3.73 22.20
CA TYR A 337 4.05 -3.44 21.29
C TYR A 337 3.13 -4.65 21.10
N ARG A 338 3.70 -5.87 20.99
CA ARG A 338 2.94 -7.13 21.00
C ARG A 338 2.06 -7.26 22.24
N THR A 339 2.58 -6.98 23.44
CA THR A 339 1.78 -7.05 24.69
C THR A 339 0.61 -6.07 24.64
N MET A 340 0.86 -4.82 24.23
CA MET A 340 -0.18 -3.80 24.09
C MET A 340 -1.24 -4.16 23.05
N LEU A 341 -0.82 -4.73 21.92
CA LEU A 341 -1.72 -5.22 20.88
C LEU A 341 -2.62 -6.34 21.39
N ASN A 342 -2.08 -7.32 22.11
CA ASN A 342 -2.87 -8.41 22.69
C ASN A 342 -3.93 -7.88 23.68
N ASP A 343 -3.53 -6.99 24.59
CA ASP A 343 -4.44 -6.39 25.55
C ASP A 343 -5.57 -5.58 24.89
N TYR A 344 -5.25 -4.88 23.79
CA TYR A 344 -6.21 -4.09 23.04
C TYR A 344 -7.18 -4.97 22.24
N MET A 345 -6.66 -5.95 21.48
CA MET A 345 -7.46 -6.87 20.66
C MET A 345 -8.37 -7.77 21.50
N ALA A 346 -8.03 -8.04 22.76
CA ALA A 346 -8.92 -8.74 23.69
C ALA A 346 -10.16 -7.93 24.10
N LYS A 347 -10.11 -6.59 23.98
CA LYS A 347 -11.14 -5.67 24.48
C LYS A 347 -11.96 -5.04 23.35
N GLU A 348 -11.35 -4.85 22.19
CA GLU A 348 -11.91 -4.08 21.08
C GLU A 348 -11.99 -4.91 19.79
N LYS A 349 -12.99 -4.61 18.96
CA LYS A 349 -13.07 -5.20 17.61
C LYS A 349 -12.12 -4.46 16.68
N THR A 350 -11.00 -5.10 16.35
CA THR A 350 -9.94 -4.46 15.56
C THR A 350 -10.06 -4.78 14.08
N LYS A 351 -10.18 -3.74 13.26
CA LYS A 351 -10.34 -3.88 11.81
C LYS A 351 -9.57 -2.78 11.08
N PHE A 352 -9.02 -3.13 9.92
CA PHE A 352 -8.60 -2.16 8.91
C PHE A 352 -9.75 -1.94 7.95
N VAL A 353 -9.92 -0.69 7.53
CA VAL A 353 -10.81 -0.34 6.42
C VAL A 353 -9.96 -0.13 5.18
N ASN A 354 -10.28 -0.83 4.10
CA ASN A 354 -9.63 -0.71 2.81
C ASN A 354 -10.63 -0.14 1.81
N LEU A 355 -10.21 0.91 1.13
CA LEU A 355 -10.93 1.47 -0.01
C LEU A 355 -10.41 0.78 -1.26
N ILE A 356 -11.32 0.30 -2.12
CA ILE A 356 -11.00 -0.21 -3.44
C ILE A 356 -11.69 0.66 -4.46
N VAL A 357 -10.94 1.17 -5.42
CA VAL A 357 -11.46 2.07 -6.46
C VAL A 357 -10.97 1.62 -7.82
N SER A 358 -11.86 1.59 -8.78
CA SER A 358 -11.58 1.39 -10.20
C SER A 358 -12.00 2.66 -10.94
N VAL A 359 -11.12 3.17 -11.79
CA VAL A 359 -11.42 4.31 -12.67
C VAL A 359 -10.97 4.04 -14.09
N VAL A 360 -11.53 4.80 -15.02
CA VAL A 360 -11.19 4.79 -16.44
C VAL A 360 -10.75 6.19 -16.85
N LYS A 361 -9.64 6.30 -17.58
CA LYS A 361 -9.21 7.58 -18.15
C LYS A 361 -10.21 8.02 -19.21
N LYS A 362 -10.68 9.27 -19.12
CA LYS A 362 -11.60 9.86 -20.10
C LYS A 362 -10.96 9.92 -21.49
N GLU A 363 -11.80 9.76 -22.52
CA GLU A 363 -11.45 10.08 -23.90
C GLU A 363 -11.56 11.61 -24.06
N ILE A 364 -10.43 12.31 -23.94
CA ILE A 364 -10.34 13.78 -24.12
C ILE A 364 -9.49 14.08 -25.34
#